data_AF-A0A817CP43-F1
#
_entry.id   AF-A0A817CP43-F1
#
_cell.length_a   1.000
_cell.length_b   1.000
_cell.length_c   1.000
_cell.angle_alpha   90.00
_cell.angle_beta   90.00
_cell.angle_gamma   90.00
#
_symmetry.space_group_name_H-M   'P 1'
#
loop_
_entity.id
_entity.type
_entity.pdbx_description
1 polymer ?
#
loop_
_entity_poly.entity_id
_entity_poly.type
_entity_poly.pdbx_seq_one_letter_code
_entity_poly.pdbx_strand_id
1 'polypeptide(L)'
;MRVLDSRYANNMNHVYYMDNKVPDTTTNLFRSFDDGYDTNAYFAYYMDKKFPAATANIFQSLGGGYDKNVYNVYYMTEKLPGAQPSSFQPQITKLP
;
A
#
# COMPACT_ATOMS: atom_id res chain seq x y z
N MET A 1 14.41 15.78 9.69
CA MET A 1 13.35 15.23 8.81
C MET A 1 13.80 15.47 7.37
N ARG A 2 13.62 14.50 6.48
CA ARG A 2 13.97 14.58 5.06
C ARG A 2 12.70 14.34 4.24
N VAL A 3 12.44 15.19 3.27
CA VAL A 3 11.38 14.99 2.28
C VAL A 3 11.89 14.02 1.22
N LEU A 4 11.11 12.98 0.92
CA LEU A 4 11.44 11.97 -0.09
C LEU A 4 10.78 12.33 -1.44
N ASP A 5 9.53 12.78 -1.40
CA ASP A 5 8.80 13.33 -2.55
C ASP A 5 7.67 14.27 -2.07
N SER A 6 6.74 14.66 -2.95
CA SER A 6 5.63 15.57 -2.63
C SER A 6 4.65 15.04 -1.57
N ARG A 7 4.70 13.75 -1.24
CA ARG A 7 3.80 13.07 -0.30
C ARG A 7 4.54 12.38 0.84
N TYR A 8 5.80 12.01 0.68
CA TYR A 8 6.54 11.28 1.73
C TYR A 8 7.62 12.12 2.39
N ALA A 9 7.71 11.98 3.72
CA ALA A 9 8.82 12.47 4.51
C ALA A 9 9.28 11.39 5.50
N ASN A 10 10.52 11.46 5.96
CA ASN A 10 11.02 10.54 6.96
C ASN A 10 12.00 11.20 7.94
N ASN A 11 12.26 10.52 9.06
CA ASN A 11 13.37 10.80 9.96
C ASN A 11 14.09 9.50 10.29
N MET A 12 15.07 9.48 11.20
CA MET A 12 15.87 8.27 11.44
C MET A 12 15.04 7.02 11.82
N ASN A 13 13.84 7.19 12.40
CA ASN A 13 13.03 6.10 12.95
C ASN A 13 11.63 5.98 12.32
N HIS A 14 11.18 6.95 11.54
CA HIS A 14 9.78 7.05 11.13
C HIS A 14 9.63 7.47 9.67
N VAL A 15 8.62 6.91 9.02
CA VAL A 15 8.11 7.37 7.72
C VAL A 15 6.75 8.02 7.90
N TYR A 16 6.50 9.06 7.10
CA TYR A 16 5.28 9.83 7.07
C TYR A 16 4.76 9.90 5.64
N TYR A 17 3.46 9.68 5.47
CA TYR A 17 2.70 9.99 4.26
C TYR A 17 1.85 11.23 4.56
N MET A 18 2.09 12.30 3.83
CA MET A 18 1.66 13.65 4.16
C MET A 18 2.07 13.98 5.61
N ASP A 19 1.09 14.28 6.46
CA ASP A 19 1.30 14.57 7.88
C ASP A 19 1.08 13.35 8.79
N ASN A 20 0.72 12.19 8.22
CA ASN A 20 0.39 10.99 8.97
C ASN A 20 1.60 10.05 9.09
N LYS A 21 1.87 9.59 10.31
CA LYS A 21 2.91 8.59 10.57
C LYS A 21 2.47 7.22 10.05
N VAL A 22 3.29 6.62 9.19
CA VAL A 22 3.06 5.26 8.68
C VAL A 22 3.45 4.24 9.77
N PRO A 23 2.55 3.34 10.18
CA PRO A 23 2.78 2.43 11.31
C PRO A 23 3.76 1.30 10.97
N ASP A 24 4.48 0.79 11.97
CA ASP A 24 5.40 -0.35 11.85
C ASP A 24 6.49 -0.21 10.75
N THR A 25 6.90 1.03 10.47
CA THR A 25 7.94 1.35 9.49
C THR A 25 9.27 1.70 10.16
N THR A 26 10.36 1.28 9.54
CA THR A 26 11.70 1.86 9.75
C THR A 26 12.24 2.29 8.39
N THR A 27 12.95 3.41 8.36
CA THR A 27 13.34 4.07 7.10
C THR A 27 14.24 3.24 6.20
N ASN A 28 15.06 2.37 6.78
CA ASN A 28 16.01 1.55 6.03
C ASN A 28 15.35 0.40 5.25
N LEU A 29 14.10 0.06 5.58
CA LEU A 29 13.38 -1.05 4.95
C LEU A 29 12.21 -0.56 4.08
N PHE A 30 11.86 0.72 4.17
CA PHE A 30 10.68 1.27 3.50
C PHE A 30 10.98 1.67 2.06
N ARG A 31 10.10 1.28 1.13
CA ARG A 31 10.15 1.64 -0.28
C ARG A 31 8.79 2.15 -0.71
N SER A 32 8.76 3.33 -1.30
CA SER A 32 7.57 3.89 -1.94
C SER A 32 7.50 3.53 -3.41
N PHE A 33 6.28 3.39 -3.89
CA PHE A 33 5.90 3.15 -5.27
C PHE A 33 4.87 4.22 -5.71
N ASP A 34 4.57 4.23 -7.01
CA ASP A 34 3.55 5.13 -7.56
C ASP A 34 2.16 4.88 -6.95
N ASP A 35 1.27 5.85 -7.07
CA ASP A 35 -0.13 5.80 -6.59
C ASP A 35 -0.35 5.66 -5.08
N GLY A 36 0.70 5.87 -4.27
CA GLY A 36 0.61 5.88 -2.81
C GLY A 36 0.79 4.49 -2.20
N TYR A 37 1.43 3.57 -2.92
CA TYR A 37 1.79 2.26 -2.39
C TYR A 37 3.15 2.28 -1.75
N ASP A 38 3.29 1.59 -0.62
CA ASP A 38 4.60 1.37 -0.01
C ASP A 38 4.74 -0.01 0.56
N THR A 39 5.99 -0.41 0.79
CA THR A 39 6.29 -1.66 1.46
C THR A 39 7.48 -1.51 2.38
N ASN A 40 7.57 -2.42 3.35
CA ASN A 40 8.85 -2.78 3.96
C ASN A 40 9.11 -4.29 3.82
N ALA A 41 10.16 -4.81 4.45
CA ALA A 41 10.48 -6.24 4.39
C ALA A 41 9.35 -7.18 4.89
N TYR A 42 8.38 -6.66 5.64
CA TYR A 42 7.36 -7.43 6.33
C TYR A 42 5.93 -7.06 5.95
N PHE A 43 5.66 -5.83 5.54
CA PHE A 43 4.32 -5.27 5.42
C PHE A 43 4.15 -4.47 4.12
N ALA A 44 2.94 -4.52 3.58
CA ALA A 44 2.48 -3.61 2.54
C ALA A 44 1.62 -2.50 3.14
N TYR A 45 1.63 -1.35 2.48
CA TYR A 45 0.91 -0.15 2.86
C TYR A 45 0.26 0.50 1.64
N TYR A 46 -0.86 1.16 1.87
CA TYR A 46 -1.44 2.12 0.96
C TYR A 46 -1.64 3.41 1.73
N MET A 47 -0.95 4.46 1.30
CA MET A 47 -0.80 5.74 1.97
C MET A 47 -0.19 5.53 3.37
N ASP A 48 -0.91 5.93 4.41
CA ASP A 48 -0.53 5.77 5.81
C ASP A 48 -1.08 4.49 6.46
N LYS A 49 -1.78 3.64 5.68
CA LYS A 49 -2.48 2.47 6.21
C LYS A 49 -1.76 1.17 5.88
N LYS A 50 -1.62 0.33 6.90
CA LYS A 50 -1.05 -1.02 6.82
C LYS A 50 -2.10 -2.03 6.36
N PHE A 51 -1.69 -2.95 5.48
CA PHE A 51 -2.53 -4.10 5.15
C PHE A 51 -2.53 -5.13 6.31
N PRO A 52 -3.71 -5.62 6.75
CA PRO A 52 -3.81 -6.47 7.93
C PRO A 52 -3.19 -7.87 7.78
N ALA A 53 -3.02 -8.36 6.55
CA ALA A 53 -2.57 -9.73 6.29
C ALA A 53 -1.45 -9.81 5.23
N ALA A 54 -0.75 -8.71 4.98
CA ALA A 54 0.21 -8.65 3.89
C ALA A 54 1.64 -8.88 4.34
N THR A 55 2.33 -9.84 3.70
CA THR A 55 3.75 -9.65 3.43
C THR A 55 3.90 -8.91 2.11
N ALA A 56 4.79 -7.93 2.08
CA ALA A 56 4.98 -7.01 0.95
C ALA A 56 5.13 -7.70 -0.41
N ASN A 57 5.70 -8.91 -0.42
CA ASN A 57 6.02 -9.68 -1.61
C ASN A 57 4.84 -10.47 -2.21
N ILE A 58 3.67 -10.52 -1.57
CA ILE A 58 2.52 -11.31 -2.09
C ILE A 58 1.44 -10.44 -2.75
N PHE A 59 1.57 -9.12 -2.71
CA PHE A 59 0.53 -8.21 -3.18
C PHE A 59 0.84 -7.71 -4.59
N GLN A 60 -0.21 -7.70 -5.42
CA GLN A 60 -0.24 -7.09 -6.73
C GLN A 60 -1.26 -5.96 -6.71
N SER A 61 -0.81 -4.73 -7.03
CA SER A 61 -1.73 -3.63 -7.28
C SER A 61 -2.43 -3.82 -8.61
N LEU A 62 -3.75 -3.60 -8.62
CA LEU A 62 -4.60 -3.64 -9.81
C LEU A 62 -4.96 -2.23 -10.31
N GLY A 63 -4.54 -1.19 -9.57
CA GLY A 63 -4.88 0.21 -9.83
C GLY A 63 -6.20 0.65 -9.20
N GLY A 64 -6.42 1.96 -9.11
CA GLY A 64 -7.67 2.53 -8.57
C GLY A 64 -7.93 2.22 -7.09
N GLY A 65 -6.87 1.92 -6.32
CA GLY A 65 -6.96 1.51 -4.92
C GLY A 65 -7.32 0.04 -4.71
N TYR A 66 -7.36 -0.78 -5.76
CA TYR A 66 -7.55 -2.22 -5.66
C TYR A 66 -6.24 -2.97 -5.63
N ASP A 67 -6.18 -3.98 -4.76
CA ASP A 67 -5.04 -4.87 -4.60
C ASP A 67 -5.50 -6.31 -4.46
N LYS A 68 -4.64 -7.24 -4.83
CA LYS A 68 -4.87 -8.66 -4.53
C LYS A 68 -3.60 -9.37 -4.12
N ASN A 69 -3.79 -10.43 -3.36
CA ASN A 69 -2.81 -11.51 -3.25
C ASN A 69 -3.48 -12.81 -3.73
N VAL A 70 -2.79 -13.95 -3.59
CA VAL A 70 -3.34 -15.25 -4.02
C VAL A 70 -4.58 -15.70 -3.23
N TYR A 71 -4.89 -15.05 -2.10
CA TYR A 71 -5.97 -15.44 -1.17
C TYR A 71 -7.13 -14.44 -1.08
N ASN A 72 -6.86 -13.15 -1.25
CA ASN A 72 -7.78 -12.07 -0.95
C ASN A 72 -7.64 -10.93 -1.95
N VAL A 73 -8.74 -10.21 -2.14
CA VAL A 73 -8.77 -8.92 -2.83
C VAL A 73 -9.05 -7.83 -1.79
N TYR A 74 -8.47 -6.66 -1.98
CA TYR A 74 -8.58 -5.52 -1.11
C TYR A 74 -8.93 -4.27 -1.90
N TYR A 75 -9.64 -3.35 -1.26
CA TYR A 75 -9.85 -1.98 -1.72
C TYR A 75 -9.43 -1.04 -0.60
N MET A 76 -8.51 -0.11 -0.86
CA MET A 76 -8.03 0.88 0.11
C MET A 76 -7.60 0.22 1.45
N THR A 77 -6.84 -0.88 1.38
CA THR A 77 -6.41 -1.76 2.51
C THR A 77 -7.48 -2.63 3.16
N GLU A 78 -8.76 -2.50 2.81
CA GLU A 78 -9.84 -3.30 3.36
C GLU A 78 -10.12 -4.54 2.51
N LYS A 79 -10.23 -5.71 3.16
CA LYS A 79 -10.53 -6.96 2.45
C LYS A 79 -11.94 -6.89 1.86
N LEU A 80 -12.07 -7.14 0.56
CA LEU A 80 -13.35 -7.30 -0.14
C LEU A 80 -13.91 -8.71 0.08
N PRO A 81 -15.01 -8.87 0.85
CA PRO A 81 -15.58 -10.18 1.10
C PRO A 81 -16.16 -10.80 -0.18
N GLY A 82 -15.94 -12.09 -0.38
CA GLY A 82 -16.49 -12.84 -1.52
C GLY A 82 -15.78 -12.63 -2.86
N ALA A 83 -14.86 -11.66 -2.96
CA ALA A 83 -14.06 -11.45 -4.16
C ALA A 83 -13.10 -12.62 -4.42
N GLN A 84 -13.06 -13.10 -5.67
CA GLN A 84 -12.22 -14.22 -6.09
C GLN A 84 -10.91 -13.70 -6.71
N PRO A 85 -9.75 -13.81 -6.04
CA PRO A 85 -8.53 -13.14 -6.50
C PRO A 85 -8.03 -13.61 -7.87
N SER A 86 -8.30 -14.87 -8.22
CA SER A 86 -7.90 -15.46 -9.51
C SER A 86 -8.62 -14.83 -10.70
N SER A 87 -9.86 -14.39 -10.54
CA SER A 87 -10.70 -13.81 -11.61
C SER A 87 -11.05 -12.34 -11.40
N PHE A 88 -10.67 -11.74 -10.27
CA PHE A 88 -11.01 -10.35 -9.97
C PHE A 88 -10.33 -9.37 -10.93
N GLN A 89 -11.14 -8.51 -11.53
CA GLN A 89 -10.71 -7.35 -12.31
C GLN A 89 -11.52 -6.14 -11.85
N PRO A 90 -10.86 -5.08 -11.34
CA PRO A 90 -11.57 -3.86 -10.97
C PRO A 90 -12.08 -3.16 -12.22
N GLN A 91 -13.31 -2.66 -12.15
CA GLN A 91 -13.89 -1.77 -13.16
C GLN A 91 -13.30 -0.36 -12.95
N ILE A 92 -12.05 -0.18 -13.37
CA ILE A 92 -11.40 1.14 -13.30
C ILE A 92 -11.91 1.93 -14.50
N THR A 93 -12.93 2.75 -14.28
CA THR A 93 -13.33 3.73 -15.27
C THR A 93 -12.19 4.72 -15.37
N LYS A 94 -11.44 4.68 -16.48
CA LYS A 94 -10.59 5.81 -16.85
C LYS A 94 -11.55 6.97 -17.08
N LEU A 95 -11.57 7.92 -16.15
CA LEU A 95 -12.19 9.23 -16.41
C LEU A 95 -11.60 9.75 -17.73
N PRO A 96 -12.46 10.14 -18.70
CA PRO A 96 -12.02 10.63 -20.00
C PRO A 96 -11.14 11.88 -19.89
#